data_AF-A0A9D1WGP0-F1
#
_entry.id   AF-A0A9D1WGP0-F1
#
_cell.length_a   1.000
_cell.length_b   1.000
_cell.length_c   1.000
_cell.angle_alpha   90.00
_cell.angle_beta   90.00
_cell.angle_gamma   90.00
#
_symmetry.space_group_name_H-M   'P 1'
#
loop_
_entity.id
_entity.type
_entity.pdbx_description
1 polymer ?
#
loop_
_entity_poly.entity_id
_entity_poly.type
_entity_poly.pdbx_seq_one_letter_code
_entity_poly.pdbx_strand_id
1 'polypeptide(L)'
;MREDFIARVRCEKCGTEYEVKAEEFVRSHMVKSISTFRSGMQNGAFVHQRDYRYYAKKFLCPQCGKKHYAQVLNIRDLNEKMTGPMLGIGIRWMLILVIGGVLVMAAAGIPLYFVDRAAKQQAEEIRQQRYEELWEQYMGEK
;
A
#
# COMPACT_ATOMS: atom_id res chain seq x y z
N MET A 1 -15.01 8.13 13.66
CA MET A 1 -15.03 8.96 14.88
C MET A 1 -13.75 9.77 14.91
N ARG A 2 -13.84 11.10 14.87
CA ARG A 2 -12.70 11.98 15.19
C ARG A 2 -12.77 12.21 16.69
N GLU A 3 -12.00 11.44 17.45
CA GLU A 3 -11.74 11.81 18.83
C GLU A 3 -11.04 13.16 18.83
N ASP A 4 -11.49 14.08 19.68
CA ASP A 4 -10.88 15.39 19.91
C ASP A 4 -9.44 15.23 20.41
N PHE A 5 -8.51 15.01 19.49
CA PHE A 5 -7.09 14.98 19.80
C PHE A 5 -6.64 16.40 20.17
N ILE A 6 -6.29 16.59 21.44
CA ILE A 6 -5.70 17.82 21.94
C ILE A 6 -4.18 17.65 21.95
N ALA A 7 -3.51 18.39 21.06
CA ALA A 7 -2.06 18.38 20.95
C ALA A 7 -1.47 19.43 21.91
N ARG A 8 -0.75 18.98 22.93
CA ARG A 8 0.10 19.86 23.75
C ARG A 8 1.37 20.20 22.99
N VAL A 9 1.60 21.48 22.74
CA VAL A 9 2.72 21.98 21.94
C VAL A 9 3.50 23.06 22.68
N ARG A 10 4.81 23.11 22.45
CA ARG A 10 5.73 24.12 22.98
C ARG A 10 6.33 24.93 21.84
N CYS A 11 6.15 26.25 21.84
CA CYS A 11 6.75 27.13 20.83
C CYS A 11 8.29 27.10 20.92
N GLU A 12 8.98 26.88 19.80
CA GLU A 12 10.46 26.87 19.79
C GLU A 12 11.08 28.25 20.02
N LYS A 13 10.35 29.33 19.73
CA LYS A 13 10.87 30.69 19.81
C LYS A 13 10.73 31.31 21.21
N CYS A 14 9.55 31.18 21.83
CA CYS A 14 9.25 31.79 23.13
C CYS A 14 9.10 30.78 24.26
N GLY A 15 9.15 29.48 23.98
CA GLY A 15 9.02 28.43 24.99
C GLY A 15 7.61 28.23 25.55
N THR A 16 6.63 29.05 25.14
CA THR A 16 5.25 28.94 25.65
C THR A 16 4.62 27.61 25.26
N GLU A 17 4.03 26.95 26.25
CA GLU A 17 3.23 25.75 26.09
C GLU A 17 1.76 26.11 25.93
N TYR A 18 1.10 25.51 24.94
CA TYR A 18 -0.32 25.71 24.69
C TYR A 18 -0.92 24.46 24.04
N GLU A 19 -2.24 24.41 24.07
CA GLU A 19 -3.02 23.31 23.52
C GLU A 19 -3.60 23.67 22.15
N VAL A 20 -3.49 22.75 21.21
CA VAL A 20 -3.99 22.91 19.84
C VAL A 20 -4.99 21.80 19.55
N LYS A 21 -6.17 22.18 19.06
CA LYS A 21 -7.22 21.23 18.66
C LYS A 21 -6.81 20.46 17.40
N ALA A 22 -7.34 19.25 17.23
CA ALA A 22 -7.07 18.38 16.07
C ALA A 22 -7.29 19.07 14.71
N GLU A 23 -8.29 19.93 14.58
CA GLU A 23 -8.60 20.63 13.34
C GLU A 23 -7.49 21.61 12.91
N GLU A 24 -6.96 22.34 13.88
CA GLU A 24 -5.85 23.28 13.67
C GLU A 24 -4.52 22.52 13.48
N PHE A 25 -4.38 21.35 14.12
CA PHE A 25 -3.28 20.43 13.89
C PHE A 25 -3.23 19.93 12.43
N VAL A 26 -4.37 19.63 11.83
CA VAL A 26 -4.46 19.14 10.44
C VAL A 26 -4.26 20.27 9.42
N ARG A 27 -4.72 21.50 9.71
CA ARG A 27 -4.57 22.65 8.79
C ARG A 27 -3.12 23.04 8.47
N SER A 28 -2.16 22.70 9.33
CA SER A 28 -0.76 23.06 9.12
C SER A 28 -0.03 22.01 8.25
N HIS A 29 0.40 22.38 7.04
CA HIS A 29 1.11 21.45 6.14
C HIS A 29 2.61 21.35 6.41
N MET A 30 3.21 22.36 7.05
CA MET A 30 4.65 22.42 7.25
C MET A 30 5.05 21.75 8.56
N VAL A 31 5.83 20.67 8.45
CA VAL A 31 6.23 19.78 9.55
C VAL A 31 7.75 19.63 9.57
N LYS A 32 8.32 19.60 10.77
CA LYS A 32 9.68 19.12 11.03
C LYS A 32 9.57 17.88 11.90
N SER A 33 10.19 16.77 11.50
CA SER A 33 10.16 15.55 12.29
C SER A 33 11.48 14.78 12.19
N ILE A 34 11.90 14.19 13.31
CA ILE A 34 12.99 13.22 13.37
C ILE A 34 12.39 11.92 13.88
N SER A 35 12.54 10.85 13.09
CA SER A 35 12.03 9.53 13.41
C SER A 35 13.10 8.48 13.27
N THR A 36 13.07 7.49 14.15
CA THR A 36 13.83 6.25 14.00
C THR A 36 12.95 5.15 13.44
N PHE A 37 13.48 4.38 12.51
CA PHE A 37 12.81 3.23 11.93
C PHE A 37 13.16 1.98 12.71
N ARG A 38 12.15 1.26 13.21
CA ARG A 38 12.34 -0.07 13.78
C ARG A 38 11.53 -1.06 12.93
N SER A 39 12.26 -1.91 12.21
CA SER A 39 11.71 -3.09 11.55
C SER A 39 11.91 -4.29 12.47
N GLY A 40 10.82 -4.90 12.90
CA GLY A 40 10.84 -6.08 13.75
C GLY A 40 9.78 -7.09 13.32
N MET A 41 9.96 -8.34 13.73
CA MET A 41 8.95 -9.37 13.56
C MET A 41 8.07 -9.37 14.81
N GLN A 42 6.81 -8.97 14.70
CA GLN A 42 5.85 -9.00 15.79
C GLN A 42 4.68 -9.88 15.33
N ASN A 43 4.39 -10.94 16.08
CA ASN A 43 3.33 -11.92 15.77
C ASN A 43 3.37 -12.49 14.33
N GLY A 44 4.56 -12.80 13.82
CA GLY A 44 4.73 -13.38 12.49
C GLY A 44 4.50 -12.42 11.31
N ALA A 45 4.18 -11.15 11.58
CA ALA A 45 4.12 -10.09 10.59
C ALA A 45 5.37 -9.21 10.66
N PHE A 46 5.85 -8.77 9.50
CA PHE A 46 6.90 -7.76 9.42
C PHE A 46 6.29 -6.41 9.79
N VAL A 47 6.50 -5.97 11.03
CA VAL A 47 5.92 -4.71 11.52
C VAL A 47 6.95 -3.62 11.30
N HIS A 48 6.61 -2.70 10.41
CA HIS A 48 7.34 -1.45 10.21
C HIS A 48 6.76 -0.39 11.14
N GLN A 49 7.44 -0.10 12.25
CA GLN A 49 7.02 0.94 13.18
C GLN A 49 7.97 2.12 13.09
N ARG A 50 7.42 3.30 12.75
CA ARG A 50 8.14 4.57 12.87
C ARG A 50 7.96 5.10 14.28
N ASP A 51 9.07 5.28 14.96
CA ASP A 51 9.11 5.92 16.28
C ASP A 51 9.62 7.35 16.12
N TYR A 52 8.72 8.32 16.18
CA TYR A 52 9.10 9.73 16.13
C TYR A 52 9.74 10.14 17.47
N ARG A 53 10.95 10.72 17.43
CA ARG A 53 11.64 11.28 18.60
C ARG A 53 11.40 12.78 18.74
N TYR A 54 11.20 13.45 17.62
CA TYR A 54 10.92 14.87 17.56
C TYR A 54 9.86 15.12 16.49
N TYR A 55 8.87 15.94 16.81
CA TYR A 55 7.83 16.33 15.88
C TYR A 55 7.40 17.76 16.18
N ALA A 56 7.46 18.65 15.19
CA ALA A 56 7.08 20.04 15.32
C ALA A 56 6.30 20.51 14.08
N LYS A 57 5.30 21.35 14.31
CA LYS A 57 4.43 21.94 13.29
C LYS A 57 4.36 23.45 13.45
N LYS A 58 4.08 24.18 12.36
CA LYS A 58 3.86 25.63 12.46
C LYS A 58 2.45 25.93 12.95
N PHE A 59 2.35 26.63 14.08
CA PHE A 59 1.11 27.10 14.68
C PHE A 59 1.19 28.58 15.01
N LEU A 60 0.03 29.23 15.14
CA LEU A 60 -0.03 30.61 15.63
C LEU A 60 0.28 30.60 17.12
N CYS A 61 1.40 31.18 17.53
CA CYS A 61 1.74 31.27 18.94
C CYS A 61 0.92 32.38 19.61
N PRO A 62 0.19 32.11 20.71
CA PRO A 62 -0.60 33.13 21.41
C PRO A 62 0.28 34.24 22.01
N GLN A 63 1.54 33.93 22.35
CA GLN A 63 2.46 34.88 22.98
C GLN A 63 3.26 35.70 21.95
N CYS A 64 3.62 35.11 20.79
CA CYS A 64 4.37 35.83 19.74
C CYS A 64 3.46 36.52 18.71
N GLY A 65 2.19 36.16 18.62
CA GLY A 65 1.25 36.64 17.60
C GLY A 65 1.61 36.25 16.16
N LYS A 66 2.58 35.33 15.98
CA LYS A 66 3.13 34.92 14.67
C LYS A 66 3.16 33.40 14.56
N LYS A 67 3.14 32.90 13.32
CA LYS A 67 3.25 31.46 13.03
C LYS A 67 4.68 31.00 13.27
N HIS A 68 4.89 30.19 14.30
CA HIS A 68 6.18 29.61 14.66
C HIS A 68 6.08 28.10 14.76
N TYR A 69 7.22 27.43 14.65
CA TYR A 69 7.29 26.00 14.93
C TYR A 69 7.02 25.79 16.42
N ALA A 70 6.11 24.86 16.72
CA ALA A 70 5.89 24.36 18.05
C ALA A 70 6.11 22.85 18.06
N GLN A 71 6.94 22.40 19.00
CA GLN A 71 7.22 21.00 19.25
C GLN A 71 6.03 20.36 19.94
N VAL A 72 5.55 19.25 19.39
CA VAL A 72 4.52 18.43 20.04
C VAL A 72 5.19 17.71 21.20
N LEU A 73 4.72 17.97 22.43
CA LEU A 73 5.22 17.29 23.63
C LEU A 73 4.64 15.88 23.73
N ASN A 74 3.45 15.67 23.16
CA ASN A 74 2.75 14.40 23.23
C ASN A 74 3.10 13.44 22.06
N ILE A 75 4.39 13.14 21.91
CA ILE A 75 4.90 12.37 20.77
C ILE A 75 4.48 10.89 20.86
N ARG A 76 4.34 10.34 22.07
CA ARG A 76 3.94 8.93 22.26
C ARG A 76 2.52 8.67 21.78
N ASP A 77 1.56 9.52 22.17
CA ASP A 77 0.16 9.41 21.73
C ASP A 77 0.05 9.66 20.22
N LEU A 78 0.91 10.52 19.67
CA LEU A 78 1.00 10.74 18.22
C LEU A 78 1.51 9.49 17.48
N ASN A 79 2.52 8.79 18.02
CA ASN A 79 3.06 7.55 17.44
C ASN A 79 2.00 6.45 17.44
N GLU A 80 1.28 6.26 18.55
CA GLU A 80 0.23 5.24 18.67
C GLU A 80 -0.89 5.47 17.64
N LYS A 81 -1.38 6.71 17.53
CA LYS A 81 -2.42 7.06 16.55
C LYS A 81 -1.97 6.98 15.10
N MET A 82 -0.69 7.25 14.79
CA MET A 82 -0.16 7.09 13.43
C MET A 82 0.09 5.62 13.05
N THR A 83 0.38 4.75 14.01
CA THR A 83 0.70 3.34 13.74
C THR A 83 -0.56 2.49 13.52
N GLY A 84 -1.62 2.75 14.28
CA GLY A 84 -2.90 2.00 14.21
C GLY A 84 -3.56 1.89 12.83
N PRO A 85 -3.70 2.98 12.05
CA PRO A 85 -4.43 2.91 10.77
C PRO A 85 -3.63 2.27 9.62
N MET A 86 -2.32 2.11 9.75
CA MET A 86 -1.48 1.65 8.63
C MET A 86 -1.72 0.18 8.28
N LEU A 87 -2.01 -0.66 9.27
CA LEU A 87 -2.34 -2.08 9.08
C LEU A 87 -3.68 -2.29 8.37
N GLY A 88 -4.71 -1.49 8.72
CA GLY A 88 -6.04 -1.59 8.12
C GLY A 88 -6.07 -1.18 6.65
N ILE A 89 -5.25 -0.20 6.27
CA ILE A 89 -5.12 0.24 4.86
C ILE A 89 -4.46 -0.85 4.02
N GLY A 90 -3.40 -1.50 4.52
CA GLY A 90 -2.70 -2.55 3.79
C GLY A 90 -3.58 -3.74 3.39
N ILE A 91 -4.44 -4.20 4.31
CA ILE A 91 -5.34 -5.34 4.05
C ILE A 91 -6.37 -5.01 2.96
N ARG A 92 -6.93 -3.79 2.99
CA ARG A 92 -7.92 -3.36 1.99
C ARG A 92 -7.33 -3.29 0.59
N TRP A 93 -6.08 -2.82 0.45
CA TRP A 93 -5.38 -2.79 -0.83
C TRP A 93 -4.97 -4.20 -1.31
N MET A 94 -4.57 -5.08 -0.39
CA MET A 94 -4.32 -6.49 -0.72
C MET A 94 -5.56 -7.18 -1.31
N LEU A 95 -6.74 -6.96 -0.72
CA LEU A 95 -7.99 -7.52 -1.26
C LEU A 95 -8.31 -7.01 -2.66
N ILE A 96 -8.12 -5.71 -2.92
CA ILE A 96 -8.33 -5.12 -4.25
C ILE A 96 -7.38 -5.76 -5.28
N LEU A 97 -6.12 -5.98 -4.92
CA LEU A 97 -5.13 -6.59 -5.80
C LEU A 97 -5.48 -8.04 -6.14
N VAL A 98 -5.90 -8.82 -5.15
CA VAL A 98 -6.33 -10.22 -5.36
C VAL A 98 -7.55 -10.28 -6.29
N ILE A 99 -8.58 -9.46 -6.03
CA ILE A 99 -9.80 -9.42 -6.87
C ILE A 99 -9.47 -8.98 -8.29
N GLY A 100 -8.66 -7.93 -8.45
CA GLY A 100 -8.21 -7.46 -9.75
C GLY A 100 -7.38 -8.51 -10.51
N GLY A 101 -6.46 -9.19 -9.81
CA GLY A 101 -5.64 -10.25 -10.40
C GLY A 101 -6.46 -11.42 -10.92
N VAL A 102 -7.47 -11.88 -10.16
CA VAL A 102 -8.38 -12.94 -10.60
C VAL A 102 -9.21 -12.52 -11.83
N LEU A 103 -9.68 -11.28 -11.87
CA LEU A 103 -10.42 -10.74 -13.03
C LEU A 103 -9.57 -10.71 -14.30
N VAL A 104 -8.32 -10.25 -14.20
CA VAL A 104 -7.39 -10.21 -15.34
C VAL A 104 -7.09 -11.62 -15.84
N MET A 105 -6.84 -12.57 -14.92
CA MET A 105 -6.60 -13.97 -15.28
C MET A 105 -7.83 -14.62 -15.93
N ALA A 106 -9.04 -14.34 -15.46
CA ALA A 106 -10.27 -14.83 -16.08
C ALA A 106 -10.44 -14.25 -17.50
N ALA A 107 -10.21 -12.96 -17.69
CA ALA A 107 -10.32 -12.31 -19.00
C ALA A 107 -9.27 -12.80 -20.00
N ALA A 108 -8.05 -13.09 -19.56
CA ALA A 108 -6.98 -13.62 -20.41
C ALA A 108 -7.14 -15.13 -20.68
N GLY A 109 -7.68 -15.89 -19.71
CA GLY A 109 -7.85 -17.34 -19.81
C GLY A 109 -8.91 -17.78 -20.82
N ILE A 110 -10.00 -17.01 -20.95
CA ILE A 110 -11.10 -17.32 -21.89
C ILE A 110 -10.61 -17.37 -23.36
N PRO A 111 -9.95 -16.33 -23.92
CA PRO A 111 -9.48 -16.37 -25.30
C PRO A 111 -8.35 -17.39 -25.52
N LEU A 112 -7.44 -17.57 -24.55
CA LEU A 112 -6.35 -18.57 -24.67
C LEU A 112 -6.88 -20.01 -24.70
N TYR A 113 -7.93 -20.31 -23.93
CA TYR A 113 -8.56 -21.63 -23.95
C TYR A 113 -9.18 -21.98 -25.32
N PHE A 114 -9.78 -21.01 -26.00
CA PHE A 114 -10.31 -21.22 -27.35
C PHE A 114 -9.20 -21.36 -28.41
N VAL A 115 -8.13 -20.57 -28.31
CA VAL A 115 -6.97 -20.66 -29.23
C VAL A 115 -6.27 -22.02 -29.11
N ASP A 116 -6.05 -22.51 -27.89
CA ASP A 116 -5.44 -23.83 -27.65
C ASP A 116 -6.30 -24.97 -28.24
N ARG A 117 -7.62 -24.85 -28.15
CA ARG A 117 -8.54 -25.85 -28.73
C ARG A 117 -8.50 -25.88 -30.26
N ALA A 118 -8.39 -24.72 -30.92
CA ALA A 118 -8.24 -24.64 -32.37
C ALA A 118 -6.87 -25.15 -32.83
N ALA A 119 -5.80 -24.84 -32.10
CA ALA A 119 -4.46 -25.34 -32.38
C ALA A 119 -4.37 -26.87 -32.26
N LYS A 120 -5.06 -27.47 -31.28
CA LYS A 120 -5.12 -28.92 -31.11
C LYS A 120 -5.78 -29.63 -32.28
N GLN A 121 -6.89 -29.10 -32.80
CA GLN A 121 -7.59 -29.67 -33.95
C GLN A 121 -6.71 -29.66 -35.21
N GLN A 122 -6.06 -28.53 -35.51
CA GLN A 122 -5.12 -28.45 -36.64
C GLN A 122 -3.93 -29.41 -36.50
N ALA A 123 -3.41 -29.57 -35.28
CA ALA A 123 -2.30 -30.49 -35.02
C ALA A 123 -2.69 -31.98 -35.14
N GLU A 124 -3.97 -32.31 -34.99
CA GLU A 124 -4.49 -33.67 -35.22
C GLU A 124 -4.73 -33.91 -36.71
N GLU A 125 -5.29 -32.94 -37.44
CA GLU A 125 -5.48 -33.03 -38.89
C GLU A 125 -4.15 -33.19 -39.64
N ILE A 126 -3.12 -32.41 -39.28
CA ILE A 126 -1.76 -32.52 -39.86
C ILE A 126 -1.15 -33.90 -39.55
N ARG A 127 -1.44 -34.47 -38.38
CA ARG A 127 -0.96 -35.81 -38.01
C ARG A 127 -1.67 -36.90 -38.79
N GLN A 128 -2.97 -36.77 -39.03
CA GLN A 128 -3.73 -37.71 -39.86
C GLN A 128 -3.26 -37.70 -41.31
N GLN A 129 -3.08 -36.52 -41.91
CA GLN A 129 -2.56 -36.39 -43.27
C GLN A 129 -1.18 -37.03 -43.44
N ARG A 130 -0.25 -36.77 -42.51
CA ARG A 130 1.06 -37.44 -42.51
C ARG A 130 0.96 -38.96 -42.38
N TYR A 131 -0.02 -39.46 -41.62
CA TYR A 131 -0.22 -40.89 -41.43
C TYR A 131 -0.73 -41.54 -42.73
N GLU A 132 -1.67 -40.89 -43.42
CA GLU A 132 -2.19 -41.33 -44.72
C GLU A 132 -1.11 -41.31 -45.80
N GLU A 133 -0.31 -40.24 -45.90
CA GLU A 133 0.81 -40.15 -46.85
C GLU A 133 1.85 -41.27 -46.64
N LEU A 134 2.20 -41.55 -45.37
CA LEU A 134 3.10 -42.66 -45.04
C LEU A 134 2.48 -44.00 -45.42
N TRP A 135 1.17 -44.18 -45.16
CA TRP A 135 0.47 -45.41 -45.47
C TRP A 135 0.37 -45.68 -46.98
N GLU A 136 0.12 -44.64 -47.77
CA GLU A 136 0.13 -44.72 -49.24
C GLU A 136 1.52 -45.06 -49.78
N GLN A 137 2.60 -44.49 -49.21
CA GLN A 137 3.97 -44.87 -49.58
C GLN A 137 4.23 -46.36 -49.32
N TYR A 138 3.88 -46.88 -48.14
CA TYR A 138 4.07 -48.30 -47.82
C TYR A 138 3.24 -49.25 -48.68
N MET A 139 2.05 -48.83 -49.13
CA MET A 139 1.17 -49.64 -49.98
C MET A 139 1.53 -49.55 -51.47
N GLY A 140 2.14 -48.45 -51.93
CA GLY A 140 2.59 -48.25 -53.32
C GLY A 140 3.95 -48.88 -53.63
N GLU A 141 4.71 -49.30 -52.61
CA GLU A 141 6.01 -49.98 -52.75
C GLU A 141 5.90 -51.51 -52.91
N LYS A 142 4.70 -52.02 -53.21
CA LYS A 142 4.39 -53.45 -53.38
C LYS A 142 3.96 -53.79 -54.80
#